data_AF-A0A7C7UD11-F1
#
_entry.id   AF-A0A7C7UD11-F1
#
_cell.length_a   1.000
_cell.length_b   1.000
_cell.length_c   1.000
_cell.angle_alpha   90.00
_cell.angle_beta   90.00
_cell.angle_gamma   90.00
#
_symmetry.space_group_name_H-M   'P 1'
#
loop_
_entity.id
_entity.type
_entity.pdbx_description
1 polymer ?
#
loop_
_entity_poly.entity_id
_entity_poly.type
_entity_poly.pdbx_seq_one_letter_code
_entity_poly.pdbx_strand_id
1 'polypeptide(L)' 'GDLLARVGAARALSIIQPEEAIPALCAALDDPSAIVTYHAEEALERMGVGGVLIQP' A
#
# COMPACT_ATOMS: atom_id res chain seq x y z
N GLY A 1 13.35 5.98 9.75
CA GLY A 1 13.00 4.67 9.19
C GLY A 1 13.56 4.60 7.79
N ASP A 2 14.27 3.53 7.48
CA ASP A 2 14.94 3.31 6.20
C ASP A 2 13.89 3.23 5.06
N LEU A 3 14.05 4.08 4.04
CA LEU A 3 13.20 4.11 2.86
C LEU A 3 13.12 2.73 2.19
N LEU A 4 14.24 2.01 2.15
CA LEU A 4 14.31 0.68 1.53
C LEU A 4 13.46 -0.33 2.30
N ALA A 5 13.42 -0.23 3.63
CA ALA A 5 12.58 -1.10 4.45
C ALA A 5 11.08 -0.82 4.22
N ARG A 6 10.68 0.45 4.05
CA ARG A 6 9.27 0.81 3.75
C ARG A 6 8.84 0.36 2.37
N VAL A 7 9.68 0.58 1.35
CA VAL A 7 9.42 0.12 -0.02
C VAL A 7 9.35 -1.41 -0.08
N GLY A 8 10.28 -2.10 0.58
CA GLY A 8 10.28 -3.56 0.67
C GLY A 8 9.02 -4.11 1.34
N ALA A 9 8.57 -3.46 2.42
CA ALA A 9 7.33 -3.81 3.10
C ALA A 9 6.10 -3.60 2.20
N ALA A 10 5.94 -2.42 1.61
CA ALA A 10 4.80 -2.12 0.72
C ALA A 10 4.72 -3.10 -0.47
N ARG A 11 5.88 -3.40 -1.08
CA ARG A 11 5.96 -4.37 -2.18
C ARG A 11 5.61 -5.79 -1.75
N ALA A 12 6.10 -6.23 -0.58
CA ALA A 12 5.78 -7.57 -0.07
C ALA A 12 4.27 -7.70 0.23
N LEU A 13 3.67 -6.67 0.82
CA LEU A 13 2.24 -6.63 1.12
C LEU A 13 1.39 -6.63 -0.16
N SER A 14 1.82 -5.93 -1.23
CA SER A 14 1.19 -5.97 -2.55
C SER A 14 1.15 -7.37 -3.17
N ILE A 15 2.18 -8.18 -2.92
CA ILE A 15 2.30 -9.54 -3.46
C ILE A 15 1.55 -10.57 -2.62
N ILE A 16 1.70 -10.49 -1.29
CA ILE A 16 1.15 -11.49 -0.35
C ILE A 16 -0.36 -11.29 -0.17
N GLN A 17 -0.81 -10.04 -0.24
CA GLN A 17 -2.20 -9.64 -0.11
C GLN A 17 -2.92 -10.14 1.17
N PRO A 18 -2.32 -10.05 2.37
CA PRO A 18 -3.03 -10.41 3.59
C PRO A 18 -4.07 -9.34 3.92
N GLU A 19 -5.30 -9.74 4.28
CA GLU A 19 -6.37 -8.81 4.64
C GLU A 19 -5.98 -7.92 5.84
N GLU A 20 -5.17 -8.44 6.76
CA GLU A 20 -4.68 -7.71 7.93
C GLU A 20 -3.73 -6.55 7.57
N ALA A 21 -3.20 -6.52 6.35
CA ALA A 21 -2.35 -5.43 5.87
C ALA A 21 -3.14 -4.24 5.32
N ILE A 22 -4.45 -4.36 5.10
CA ILE A 22 -5.28 -3.27 4.57
C ILE A 22 -5.10 -1.98 5.40
N PRO A 23 -5.17 -1.99 6.75
CA PRO A 23 -4.96 -0.76 7.53
C PRO A 23 -3.54 -0.19 7.39
N ALA A 24 -2.52 -1.05 7.28
CA ALA A 24 -1.12 -0.64 7.13
C ALA A 24 -0.86 -0.05 5.74
N LEU A 25 -1.48 -0.60 4.70
CA LEU A 25 -1.42 -0.07 3.33
C LEU A 25 -2.16 1.26 3.22
N CYS A 26 -3.33 1.41 3.85
CA CYS A 26 -4.02 2.70 3.93
C CYS A 26 -3.13 3.77 4.60
N ALA A 27 -2.45 3.44 5.70
CA ALA A 27 -1.52 4.38 6.35
C ALA A 27 -0.29 4.70 5.48
N ALA A 28 0.11 3.79 4.58
CA ALA A 28 1.22 4.00 3.66
C ALA A 28 0.88 4.94 2.48
N LEU A 29 -0.40 5.24 2.25
CA LEU A 29 -0.83 6.26 1.29
C LEU A 29 -0.46 7.69 1.74
N ASP A 30 -0.29 7.90 3.04
CA ASP A 30 0.17 9.18 3.61
C ASP A 30 1.71 9.28 3.68
N ASP A 31 2.46 8.29 3.18
CA ASP A 31 3.93 8.33 3.19
C ASP A 31 4.45 9.38 2.19
N PRO A 32 5.44 10.21 2.56
CA PRO A 32 5.99 11.23 1.65
C PRO A 32 6.74 10.64 0.44
N SER A 33 7.02 9.33 0.43
CA SER A 33 7.65 8.66 -0.71
C SER A 33 6.62 8.19 -1.72
N ALA A 34 6.68 8.78 -2.93
CA ALA A 34 5.87 8.37 -4.08
C ALA A 34 6.00 6.87 -4.45
N ILE A 35 7.13 6.23 -4.11
CA ILE A 35 7.33 4.80 -4.36
C ILE A 35 6.54 3.96 -3.35
N VAL A 36 6.47 4.41 -2.10
CA VAL A 36 5.72 3.74 -1.04
C VAL A 36 4.22 3.86 -1.31
N THR A 37 3.75 5.05 -1.68
CA THR A 37 2.33 5.28 -2.01
C THR A 37 1.91 4.48 -3.23
N TYR A 38 2.71 4.44 -4.30
CA TYR A 38 2.44 3.63 -5.50
C TYR A 38 2.24 2.15 -5.17
N HIS A 39 3.13 1.55 -4.38
CA HIS A 39 2.98 0.15 -4.00
C HIS A 39 1.80 -0.09 -3.05
N ALA A 40 1.44 0.89 -2.23
CA ALA A 40 0.29 0.81 -1.35
C ALA A 40 -1.03 0.86 -2.13
N GLU A 41 -1.14 1.76 -3.11
CA GLU A 41 -2.29 1.83 -4.04
C GLU A 41 -2.43 0.54 -4.84
N GLU A 42 -1.34 0.07 -5.46
CA GLU A 42 -1.33 -1.18 -6.23
C GLU A 42 -1.77 -2.37 -5.35
N ALA A 43 -1.27 -2.46 -4.11
CA ALA A 43 -1.66 -3.52 -3.19
C ALA A 43 -3.17 -3.51 -2.90
N LEU A 44 -3.72 -2.33 -2.57
CA LEU A 44 -5.13 -2.15 -2.25
C LEU A 44 -6.03 -2.45 -3.47
N GLU A 45 -5.64 -2.02 -4.67
CA GLU A 45 -6.35 -2.35 -5.92
C GLU A 45 -6.38 -3.86 -6.17
N ARG A 46 -5.22 -4.54 -6.06
CA ARG A 46 -5.12 -5.99 -6.25
C ARG A 46 -5.96 -6.75 -5.22
N MET A 47 -6.08 -6.22 -4.00
CA MET A 47 -6.93 -6.80 -2.94
C MET A 47 -8.43 -6.56 -3.19
N GLY A 48 -8.81 -5.81 -4.22
CA GLY A 48 -10.20 -5.42 -4.47
C GLY A 48 -10.72 -4.32 -3.53
N VAL A 49 -9.83 -3.70 -2.75
CA VAL A 49 -10.14 -2.64 -1.78
C VAL A 49 -9.99 -1.25 -2.42
N GLY A 50 -9.17 -1.12 -3.46
CA GLY A 50 -8.86 0.14 -4.15
C GLY A 50 -10.08 0.84 -4.78
N GLY A 51 -11.17 0.11 -5.04
CA GLY A 51 -12.41 0.70 -5.55
C GLY A 51 -13.15 1.63 -4.59
N VAL A 52 -12.82 1.64 -3.30
CA VAL A 52 -13.46 2.52 -2.30
C VAL A 52 -12.77 3.90 -2.20
N LEU A 53 -11.53 4.04 -2.69
CA LEU A 53 -10.76 5.28 -2.56
C LEU A 53 -10.85 6.20 -3.78
N ILE A 54 -11.45 5.75 -4.89
CA ILE A 54 -11.88 6.65 -5.97
C ILE A 54 -13.27 7.21 -5.60
N GLN A 55 -13.29 8.20 -4.71
CA GLN A 55 -14.37 9.17 -4.70
C GLN A 55 -14.07 10.23 -5.78
N PRO A 56 -15.09 10.75 -6.49
CA PRO A 56 -14.97 11.45 -7.78
C PRO A 56 -14.06 12.68 -7.78
#